data_AF-A0A7J7IX11-F1
#
_entry.id   AF-A0A7J7IX11-F1
#
_cell.length_a   1.000
_cell.length_b   1.000
_cell.length_c   1.000
_cell.angle_alpha   90.00
_cell.angle_beta   90.00
_cell.angle_gamma   90.00
#
_symmetry.space_group_name_H-M   'P 1'
#
loop_
_entity.id
_entity.type
_entity.pdbx_description
1 polymer ?
#
loop_
_entity_poly.entity_id
_entity_poly.type
_entity_poly.pdbx_seq_one_letter_code
_entity_poly.pdbx_strand_id
1 'polypeptide(L)'
;MEWSAETDCFTFALPHFDKPTTKRGLLSTIPRIYDPLGLILPVIPLHNYKLPIIIPKQSHPANLIIKDQHEKIYHLGYKSTLCAIREAGYWLTNSLSTVKSYLREFLPCKRLRNKPAAQQMGNLPEERLEKTAPFTRIRTDVFGPRYVKDRGTENKKWGLVATCLYSRAIHIETLEEMITDCLILALRCFMAVRGPVKTIVCDNGTNFVGIRNKLSSQLNLTDAKLNSYLQGNKIEINHNTPKASHQGGVTERMICSIRAVLNGMDIRNKIDTKTLRAILFEVANIVNNRPLTGTLIHDVEEEIMTPNRLLTMKGPLLALPPGDFPTINVYSSKRWKVAQAVADKFWKAWKAEYFETIMHRQKWTDVQGNIKVGDIVSVVDENTARNDWKIGRVSNTFPGKDGLVRKIEITLGNRWLDRKGKPIEPPTVLSRPISKVILLLST
;
A
#
# COMPACT_ATOMS: atom_id res chain seq x y z
N MET A 1 56.76 31.53 -1.48
CA MET A 1 56.82 30.06 -1.67
C MET A 1 57.98 29.84 -2.61
N GLU A 2 58.99 29.13 -2.15
CA GLU A 2 60.22 28.87 -2.89
C GLU A 2 60.39 27.35 -2.97
N TRP A 3 60.78 26.83 -4.13
CA TRP A 3 61.08 25.40 -4.25
C TRP A 3 62.55 25.19 -3.85
N SER A 4 62.80 24.29 -2.90
CA SER A 4 64.14 23.90 -2.48
C SER A 4 64.57 22.67 -3.28
N ALA A 5 65.59 22.83 -4.12
CA ALA A 5 66.13 21.75 -4.94
C ALA A 5 66.78 20.62 -4.11
N GLU A 6 67.30 20.94 -2.92
CA GLU A 6 68.00 19.97 -2.07
C GLU A 6 67.05 18.99 -1.37
N THR A 7 65.83 19.43 -1.07
CA THR A 7 64.83 18.64 -0.34
C THR A 7 63.62 18.27 -1.19
N ASP A 8 63.60 18.70 -2.45
CA ASP A 8 62.48 18.60 -3.40
C ASP A 8 61.12 18.99 -2.79
N CYS A 9 61.14 20.05 -1.99
CA CYS A 9 59.97 20.54 -1.25
C CYS A 9 59.74 22.02 -1.53
N PHE A 10 58.46 22.42 -1.63
CA PHE A 10 58.09 23.83 -1.58
C PHE A 10 58.13 24.35 -0.14
N THR A 11 59.01 25.31 0.13
CA THR A 11 59.10 26.02 1.40
C THR A 11 58.33 27.33 1.33
N PHE A 12 57.83 27.79 2.48
CA PHE A 12 57.19 29.10 2.59
C PHE A 12 57.63 29.76 3.89
N ALA A 13 58.06 31.01 3.80
CA ALA A 13 58.37 31.83 4.96
C ALA A 13 57.09 32.57 5.41
N LEU A 14 56.62 32.29 6.62
CA LEU A 14 55.57 33.10 7.24
C LEU A 14 56.21 34.26 8.02
N PRO A 15 55.73 35.50 7.83
CA PRO A 15 56.16 36.60 8.69
C PRO A 15 55.72 36.33 10.14
N HIS A 16 56.60 36.61 11.11
CA HIS A 16 56.27 36.51 12.52
C HIS A 16 55.23 37.59 12.86
N PHE A 17 54.10 37.19 13.44
CA PHE A 17 53.03 38.12 13.81
C PHE A 17 53.00 38.30 15.33
N ASP A 18 53.68 39.34 15.82
CA ASP A 18 53.58 39.78 17.22
C ASP A 18 52.22 40.40 17.48
N LYS A 19 51.22 39.58 17.81
CA LYS A 19 49.92 40.02 18.32
C LYS A 19 49.49 39.19 19.52
N PRO A 20 48.81 39.80 20.51
CA PRO A 20 48.29 39.09 21.66
C PRO A 20 47.27 38.01 21.22
N THR A 21 47.34 36.82 21.83
CA THR A 21 46.46 35.65 21.64
C THR A 21 45.03 35.90 22.12
N THR A 22 44.40 36.92 21.54
CA THR A 22 42.98 37.22 21.70
C THR A 22 42.22 36.73 20.46
N LYS A 23 40.95 36.35 20.61
CA LYS A 23 40.09 35.93 19.48
C LYS A 23 40.09 36.95 18.34
N ARG A 24 40.09 38.25 18.69
CA ARG A 24 40.15 39.36 17.72
C ARG A 24 41.53 39.47 17.06
N GLY A 25 42.62 39.24 17.81
CA GLY A 25 43.98 39.16 17.27
C GLY A 25 44.11 38.07 16.21
N LEU A 26 43.65 36.85 16.54
CA LEU A 26 43.70 35.68 15.66
C LEU A 26 42.90 35.89 14.36
N LEU A 27 41.66 36.40 14.48
CA LEU A 27 40.82 36.73 13.32
C LEU A 27 41.38 37.87 12.45
N SER A 28 42.24 38.74 13.00
CA SER A 28 42.91 39.78 12.22
C SER A 28 44.20 39.31 11.52
N THR A 29 44.75 38.17 11.96
CA THR A 29 46.00 37.60 11.43
C THR A 29 45.73 36.58 10.34
N ILE A 30 44.70 35.75 10.48
CA ILE A 30 44.30 34.75 9.47
C ILE A 30 44.13 35.35 8.05
N PRO A 31 43.44 36.49 7.85
CA PRO A 31 43.26 37.07 6.52
C PRO A 31 44.54 37.63 5.88
N ARG A 32 45.61 37.83 6.67
CA ARG A 32 46.91 38.33 6.20
C ARG A 32 47.79 37.22 5.64
N ILE A 33 47.43 35.95 5.87
CA ILE A 33 48.11 34.80 5.31
C ILE A 33 47.56 34.62 3.88
N TYR A 34 48.32 35.10 2.89
CA TYR A 34 47.97 34.92 1.48
C TYR A 34 48.30 33.49 1.05
N ASP A 35 47.25 32.67 0.89
CA ASP A 35 47.34 31.26 0.49
C ASP A 35 46.49 31.00 -0.76
N PRO A 36 46.99 31.37 -1.96
CA PRO A 36 46.23 31.28 -3.20
C PRO A 36 45.91 29.84 -3.63
N LEU A 37 46.59 28.84 -3.05
CA LEU A 37 46.43 27.41 -3.36
C LEU A 37 45.72 26.62 -2.23
N GLY A 38 45.46 27.24 -1.08
CA GLY A 38 44.78 26.61 0.06
C GLY A 38 45.64 25.57 0.81
N LEU A 39 46.97 25.61 0.67
CA LEU A 39 47.90 24.62 1.21
C LEU A 39 48.33 24.92 2.66
N ILE A 40 48.17 26.16 3.13
CA ILE A 40 48.61 26.64 4.44
C ILE A 40 47.46 26.55 5.47
N LEU A 41 46.21 26.70 5.02
CA LEU A 41 45.02 26.60 5.87
C LEU A 41 44.90 25.31 6.73
N PRO A 42 45.34 24.12 6.27
CA PRO A 42 45.33 22.89 7.08
C PRO A 42 46.40 22.85 8.19
N VAL A 43 47.37 23.77 8.16
CA VAL A 43 48.60 23.71 8.98
C VAL A 43 48.59 24.72 10.13
N ILE A 44 47.61 25.64 10.19
CA ILE A 44 47.45 26.57 11.33
C ILE A 44 47.02 25.76 12.57
N PRO A 45 47.89 25.51 13.56
CA PRO A 45 47.53 24.73 14.71
C PRO A 45 46.75 25.64 15.68
N LEU A 46 45.47 25.35 15.89
CA LEU A 46 44.84 25.68 17.16
C LEU A 46 45.52 24.80 18.21
N HIS A 47 46.30 25.43 19.09
CA HIS A 47 46.98 24.81 20.23
C HIS A 47 46.11 23.69 20.85
N ASN A 48 46.67 22.47 20.94
CA ASN A 48 46.15 21.24 21.58
C ASN A 48 45.34 20.21 20.77
N TYR A 49 45.14 20.34 19.45
CA TYR A 49 44.54 19.27 18.66
C TYR A 49 45.58 18.50 17.84
N LYS A 50 45.70 17.18 18.09
CA LYS A 50 46.49 16.25 17.26
C LYS A 50 46.06 16.42 15.79
N LEU A 51 47.03 16.57 14.89
CA LEU A 51 46.76 16.65 13.45
C LEU A 51 45.95 15.42 13.00
N PRO A 52 44.84 15.61 12.29
CA PRO A 52 44.00 14.48 11.91
C PRO A 52 44.68 13.66 10.81
N ILE A 53 44.55 12.33 10.90
CA ILE A 53 45.10 11.41 9.91
C ILE A 53 44.24 11.51 8.65
N ILE A 54 44.83 11.97 7.54
CA ILE A 54 44.13 12.13 6.26
C ILE A 54 44.03 10.77 5.56
N ILE A 55 42.81 10.40 5.18
CA ILE A 55 42.52 9.12 4.54
C ILE A 55 41.92 9.37 3.14
N PRO A 56 42.49 8.74 2.10
CA PRO A 56 41.97 8.86 0.75
C PRO A 56 40.57 8.22 0.61
N LYS A 57 39.74 8.85 -0.23
CA LYS A 57 38.39 8.37 -0.58
C LYS A 57 38.46 6.93 -1.08
N GLN A 58 37.43 6.14 -0.79
CA GLN A 58 37.24 4.77 -1.29
C GLN A 58 38.37 3.77 -0.95
N SER A 59 39.26 4.11 -0.02
CA SER A 59 40.27 3.17 0.48
C SER A 59 39.65 2.13 1.42
N HIS A 60 40.24 0.93 1.50
CA HIS A 60 39.80 -0.10 2.43
C HIS A 60 39.78 0.38 3.90
N PRO A 61 40.81 1.11 4.40
CA PRO A 61 40.78 1.72 5.73
C PRO A 61 39.62 2.70 5.94
N ALA A 62 39.27 3.50 4.92
CA ALA A 62 38.12 4.41 5.01
C ALA A 62 36.82 3.65 5.31
N ASN A 63 36.57 2.55 4.61
CA ASN A 63 35.37 1.73 4.81
C ASN A 63 35.33 1.10 6.21
N LEU A 64 36.47 0.61 6.71
CA LEU A 64 36.57 0.04 8.06
C LEU A 64 36.32 1.08 9.16
N ILE A 65 36.88 2.29 9.01
CA ILE A 65 36.67 3.38 9.98
C ILE A 65 35.22 3.85 9.97
N ILE A 66 34.63 3.99 8.78
CA ILE A 66 33.20 4.35 8.67
C ILE A 66 32.35 3.27 9.36
N LYS A 67 32.66 1.98 9.16
CA LYS A 67 31.96 0.87 9.82
C LYS A 67 32.06 0.97 11.34
N ASP A 68 33.27 1.03 11.88
CA ASP A 68 33.52 1.05 13.33
C ASP A 68 32.82 2.24 14.00
N GLN A 69 33.03 3.47 13.48
CA GLN A 69 32.40 4.65 14.07
C GLN A 69 30.88 4.63 13.92
N HIS A 70 30.35 4.10 12.81
CA HIS A 70 28.91 4.05 12.60
C HIS A 70 28.21 3.02 13.50
N GLU A 71 28.87 1.90 13.80
CA GLU A 71 28.38 0.89 14.75
C GLU A 71 28.41 1.41 16.19
N LYS A 72 29.46 2.14 16.59
CA LYS A 72 29.55 2.77 17.93
C LYS A 72 28.42 3.76 18.24
N ILE A 73 27.93 4.47 17.23
CA ILE A 73 26.81 5.41 17.37
C ILE A 73 25.43 4.78 17.09
N TYR A 74 25.34 3.44 17.08
CA TYR A 74 24.09 2.70 16.88
C TYR A 74 23.30 3.12 15.62
N HIS A 75 24.01 3.34 14.52
CA HIS A 75 23.40 3.67 13.23
C HIS A 75 22.58 4.97 13.17
N LEU A 76 22.86 5.96 14.03
CA LEU A 76 22.07 7.20 14.15
C LEU A 76 21.92 8.00 12.83
N GLY A 77 22.95 8.00 11.98
CA GLY A 77 22.88 8.55 10.61
C GLY A 77 24.19 9.20 10.16
N TYR A 78 24.26 9.60 8.88
CA TYR A 78 25.51 10.04 8.26
C TYR A 78 26.15 11.28 8.91
N LYS A 79 25.36 12.25 9.39
CA LYS A 79 25.90 13.45 10.04
C LYS A 79 26.61 13.11 11.35
N SER A 80 25.98 12.26 12.16
CA SER A 80 26.56 11.77 13.41
C SER A 80 27.78 10.90 13.16
N THR A 81 27.77 10.06 12.12
CA THR A 81 28.95 9.28 11.71
C THR A 81 30.12 10.19 11.34
N LEU A 82 29.87 11.28 10.62
CA LEU A 82 30.92 12.24 10.27
C LEU A 82 31.51 12.95 11.50
N CYS A 83 30.68 13.25 12.49
CA CYS A 83 31.14 13.82 13.76
C CYS A 83 32.04 12.82 14.51
N ALA A 84 31.59 11.58 14.67
CA ALA A 84 32.35 10.53 15.34
C ALA A 84 33.70 10.24 14.64
N ILE A 85 33.74 10.25 13.30
CA ILE A 85 34.99 10.10 12.53
C ILE A 85 35.97 11.25 12.82
N ARG A 86 35.47 12.48 12.91
CA ARG A 86 36.29 13.67 13.21
C ARG A 86 36.78 13.66 14.66
N GLU A 87 35.93 13.30 15.61
CA GLU A 87 36.27 13.16 17.03
C GLU A 87 37.32 12.07 17.26
N ALA A 88 37.26 10.98 16.47
CA ALA A 88 38.27 9.92 16.48
C ALA A 88 39.62 10.33 15.83
N GLY A 89 39.73 11.55 15.31
CA GLY A 89 40.98 12.08 14.76
C GLY A 89 41.24 11.74 13.28
N TYR A 90 40.22 11.33 12.52
CA TYR A 90 40.35 10.99 11.11
C TYR A 90 39.76 12.06 10.19
N TRP A 91 40.44 12.33 9.08
CA TRP A 91 39.96 13.22 8.02
C TRP A 91 39.83 12.49 6.69
N LEU A 92 38.60 12.11 6.34
CA LEU A 92 38.28 11.50 5.05
C LEU A 92 38.16 12.58 3.96
N THR A 93 38.89 12.40 2.86
CA THR A 93 38.69 13.21 1.66
C THR A 93 37.30 12.96 1.07
N ASN A 94 36.54 14.03 0.80
CA ASN A 94 35.12 13.95 0.41
C ASN A 94 34.27 13.04 1.33
N SER A 95 34.44 13.24 2.64
CA SER A 95 33.83 12.41 3.70
C SER A 95 32.31 12.27 3.56
N LEU A 96 31.61 13.35 3.21
CA LEU A 96 30.15 13.36 3.10
C LEU A 96 29.64 12.39 2.03
N SER A 97 30.19 12.41 0.82
CA SER A 97 29.76 11.52 -0.26
C SER A 97 30.14 10.07 0.05
N THR A 98 31.34 9.86 0.59
CA THR A 98 31.87 8.54 0.92
C THR A 98 31.01 7.86 2.00
N VAL A 99 30.70 8.56 3.09
CA VAL A 99 29.82 8.05 4.16
C VAL A 99 28.40 7.82 3.63
N LYS A 100 27.83 8.75 2.86
CA LYS A 100 26.49 8.56 2.27
C LYS A 100 26.43 7.33 1.36
N SER A 101 27.47 7.11 0.55
CA SER A 101 27.56 5.96 -0.35
C SER A 101 27.69 4.66 0.44
N TYR A 102 28.59 4.63 1.43
CA TYR A 102 28.81 3.45 2.27
C TYR A 102 27.55 3.06 3.04
N LEU A 103 26.90 4.02 3.71
CA LEU A 103 25.69 3.77 4.50
C LEU A 103 24.48 3.35 3.66
N ARG A 104 24.44 3.72 2.37
CA ARG A 104 23.41 3.27 1.44
C ARG A 104 23.53 1.78 1.17
N GLU A 105 24.76 1.27 1.06
CA GLU A 105 25.04 -0.15 0.82
C GLU A 105 25.07 -0.99 2.10
N PHE A 106 25.24 -0.36 3.26
CA PHE A 106 25.37 -1.03 4.54
C PHE A 106 24.07 -1.77 4.96
N LEU A 107 24.14 -3.09 5.05
CA LEU A 107 22.98 -3.99 5.24
C LEU A 107 22.13 -3.68 6.49
N PRO A 108 22.70 -3.44 7.69
CA PRO A 108 21.91 -3.06 8.87
C PRO A 108 21.09 -1.77 8.64
N CYS A 109 21.67 -0.76 7.98
CA CYS A 109 20.96 0.47 7.65
C CYS A 109 19.86 0.24 6.61
N LYS A 110 20.12 -0.57 5.57
CA LYS A 110 19.10 -0.95 4.59
C LYS A 110 17.90 -1.58 5.29
N ARG A 111 18.15 -2.53 6.20
CA ARG A 111 17.09 -3.22 6.95
C ARG A 111 16.28 -2.25 7.81
N LEU A 112 16.95 -1.35 8.52
CA LEU A 112 16.32 -0.40 9.46
C LEU A 112 15.57 0.75 8.77
N ARG A 113 16.04 1.22 7.60
CA ARG A 113 15.60 2.50 7.02
C ARG A 113 15.01 2.42 5.62
N ASN A 114 15.29 1.38 4.82
CA ASN A 114 14.79 1.34 3.45
C ASN A 114 13.26 1.27 3.40
N LYS A 115 12.66 1.94 2.43
CA LYS A 115 11.22 1.81 2.20
C LYS A 115 10.93 0.47 1.52
N PRO A 116 9.72 -0.09 1.68
CA PRO A 116 9.29 -1.21 0.86
C PRO A 116 9.43 -0.88 -0.63
N ALA A 117 9.78 -1.88 -1.42
CA ALA A 117 9.92 -1.74 -2.86
C ALA A 117 8.59 -1.31 -3.48
N ALA A 118 8.64 -0.43 -4.47
CA ALA A 118 7.48 0.01 -5.21
C ALA A 118 7.77 -0.15 -6.70
N GLN A 119 6.71 -0.33 -7.48
CA GLN A 119 6.73 -0.35 -8.93
C GLN A 119 5.49 0.41 -9.40
N GLN A 120 5.54 0.97 -10.60
CA GLN A 120 4.43 1.69 -11.20
C GLN A 120 3.13 0.86 -11.06
N MET A 121 2.05 1.48 -10.59
CA MET A 121 0.77 0.80 -10.44
C MET A 121 0.30 0.25 -11.80
N GLY A 122 -0.17 -0.99 -11.81
CA GLY A 122 -0.72 -1.61 -13.02
C GLY A 122 -1.99 -0.89 -13.46
N ASN A 123 -2.32 -1.02 -14.75
CA ASN A 123 -3.60 -0.53 -15.23
C ASN A 123 -4.75 -1.22 -14.48
N LEU A 124 -5.87 -0.52 -14.36
CA LEU A 124 -7.06 -1.08 -13.73
C LEU A 124 -7.51 -2.33 -14.48
N PRO A 125 -8.04 -3.34 -13.77
CA PRO A 125 -8.61 -4.51 -14.43
C PRO A 125 -9.65 -4.08 -15.46
N GLU A 126 -9.68 -4.74 -16.62
CA GLU A 126 -10.70 -4.52 -17.67
C GLU A 126 -12.12 -4.62 -17.10
N GLU A 127 -12.30 -5.47 -16.08
CA GLU A 127 -13.55 -5.65 -15.35
C GLU A 127 -14.12 -4.36 -14.71
N ARG A 128 -13.25 -3.37 -14.41
CA ARG A 128 -13.66 -2.05 -13.88
C ARG A 128 -14.01 -1.05 -14.97
N LEU A 129 -13.57 -1.29 -16.19
CA LEU A 129 -13.68 -0.35 -17.32
C LEU A 129 -14.84 -0.72 -18.24
N GLU A 130 -15.22 -2.00 -18.25
CA GLU A 130 -16.34 -2.49 -19.06
C GLU A 130 -17.67 -2.00 -18.49
N LYS A 131 -18.43 -1.30 -19.34
CA LYS A 131 -19.80 -0.87 -19.04
C LYS A 131 -20.68 -2.11 -18.86
N THR A 132 -21.01 -2.41 -17.61
CA THR A 132 -21.88 -3.54 -17.26
C THR A 132 -23.03 -3.05 -16.39
N ALA A 133 -24.12 -3.81 -16.37
CA ALA A 133 -25.20 -3.51 -15.44
C ALA A 133 -24.68 -3.61 -13.99
N PRO A 134 -25.21 -2.81 -13.05
CA PRO A 134 -24.84 -2.93 -11.65
C PRO A 134 -24.99 -4.37 -11.16
N PHE A 135 -24.04 -4.82 -10.34
CA PHE A 135 -23.96 -6.18 -9.80
C PHE A 135 -23.75 -7.33 -10.80
N THR A 136 -23.47 -7.08 -12.09
CA THR A 136 -23.05 -8.16 -13.01
C THR A 136 -21.75 -8.82 -12.58
N ARG A 137 -20.78 -8.02 -12.09
CA ARG A 137 -19.56 -8.52 -11.46
C ARG A 137 -19.50 -8.03 -10.02
N ILE A 138 -19.42 -8.96 -9.09
CA ILE A 138 -19.40 -8.65 -7.67
C ILE A 138 -18.17 -9.20 -7.00
N ARG A 139 -17.89 -8.59 -5.88
CA ARG A 139 -16.98 -9.13 -4.89
C ARG A 139 -17.68 -9.31 -3.58
N THR A 140 -17.58 -10.50 -3.03
CA THR A 140 -18.22 -10.86 -1.78
C THR A 140 -17.21 -10.97 -0.66
N ASP A 141 -17.62 -10.53 0.53
CA ASP A 141 -16.86 -10.72 1.77
C ASP A 141 -17.85 -10.80 2.95
N VAL A 142 -17.44 -11.47 4.02
CA VAL A 142 -18.25 -11.67 5.21
C VAL A 142 -17.62 -10.94 6.38
N PHE A 143 -18.42 -10.13 7.08
CA PHE A 143 -18.01 -9.40 8.27
C PHE A 143 -18.90 -9.77 9.47
N GLY A 144 -18.36 -9.59 10.67
CA GLY A 144 -18.98 -10.02 11.93
C GLY A 144 -17.97 -10.75 12.82
N PRO A 145 -18.41 -11.52 13.83
CA PRO A 145 -19.81 -11.73 14.23
C PRO A 145 -20.40 -10.53 14.99
N ARG A 146 -21.72 -10.36 14.92
CA ARG A 146 -22.49 -9.50 15.84
C ARG A 146 -23.40 -10.38 16.67
N TYR A 147 -23.46 -10.10 17.97
CA TYR A 147 -24.28 -10.86 18.91
C TYR A 147 -25.70 -10.31 18.89
N VAL A 148 -26.67 -11.21 18.71
CA VAL A 148 -28.09 -10.94 18.61
C VAL A 148 -28.80 -11.79 19.67
N LYS A 149 -29.78 -11.23 20.36
CA LYS A 149 -30.52 -11.98 21.38
C LYS A 149 -31.89 -12.36 20.83
N ASP A 150 -32.04 -13.61 20.44
CA ASP A 150 -33.31 -14.16 19.97
C ASP A 150 -33.89 -15.06 21.08
N ARG A 151 -35.11 -14.77 21.55
CA ARG A 151 -35.85 -15.60 22.52
C ARG A 151 -35.04 -16.01 23.76
N GLY A 152 -34.16 -15.15 24.25
CA GLY A 152 -33.38 -15.40 25.46
C GLY A 152 -31.96 -15.92 25.21
N THR A 153 -31.65 -16.46 24.01
CA THR A 153 -30.31 -16.96 23.66
C THR A 153 -29.53 -15.95 22.83
N GLU A 154 -28.22 -15.85 23.10
CA GLU A 154 -27.33 -15.00 22.32
C GLU A 154 -26.70 -15.80 21.19
N ASN A 155 -27.08 -15.44 19.96
CA ASN A 155 -26.59 -16.07 18.75
C ASN A 155 -25.66 -15.11 17.99
N LYS A 156 -24.59 -15.67 17.43
CA LYS A 156 -23.71 -14.94 16.52
C LYS A 156 -24.37 -14.88 15.14
N LYS A 157 -24.43 -13.68 14.57
CA LYS A 157 -24.88 -13.44 13.20
C LYS A 157 -23.77 -12.76 12.42
N TRP A 158 -23.74 -12.97 11.11
CA TRP A 158 -22.75 -12.39 10.20
C TRP A 158 -23.45 -11.58 9.10
N GLY A 159 -22.71 -10.67 8.46
CA GLY A 159 -23.18 -9.95 7.28
C GLY A 159 -22.35 -10.34 6.06
N LEU A 160 -23.03 -10.71 4.97
CA LEU A 160 -22.44 -10.89 3.64
C LEU A 160 -22.54 -9.57 2.89
N VAL A 161 -21.40 -8.96 2.55
CA VAL A 161 -21.34 -7.78 1.68
C VAL A 161 -21.07 -8.22 0.26
N ALA A 162 -21.98 -7.89 -0.66
CA ALA A 162 -21.75 -7.94 -2.09
C ALA A 162 -21.42 -6.52 -2.58
N THR A 163 -20.19 -6.29 -3.01
CA THR A 163 -19.74 -5.02 -3.59
C THR A 163 -19.68 -5.13 -5.11
N CYS A 164 -20.36 -4.24 -5.83
CA CYS A 164 -20.27 -4.17 -7.29
C CYS A 164 -18.90 -3.62 -7.72
N LEU A 165 -18.21 -4.31 -8.63
CA LEU A 165 -16.90 -3.88 -9.13
C LEU A 165 -16.98 -2.65 -10.05
N TYR A 166 -18.13 -2.44 -10.69
CA TYR A 166 -18.39 -1.31 -11.60
C TYR A 166 -18.95 -0.09 -10.85
N SER A 167 -20.17 -0.18 -10.29
CA SER A 167 -20.85 0.96 -9.63
C SER A 167 -20.36 1.28 -8.23
N ARG A 168 -19.54 0.41 -7.62
CA ARG A 168 -19.13 0.44 -6.21
C ARG A 168 -20.30 0.41 -5.21
N ALA A 169 -21.51 0.15 -5.67
CA ALA A 169 -22.63 -0.07 -4.79
C ALA A 169 -22.41 -1.32 -3.94
N ILE A 170 -22.92 -1.27 -2.71
CA ILE A 170 -22.91 -2.40 -1.80
C ILE A 170 -24.33 -2.90 -1.56
N HIS A 171 -24.44 -4.20 -1.36
CA HIS A 171 -25.64 -4.86 -0.84
C HIS A 171 -25.22 -5.73 0.33
N ILE A 172 -26.02 -5.75 1.40
CA ILE A 172 -25.71 -6.52 2.60
C ILE A 172 -26.86 -7.50 2.84
N GLU A 173 -26.52 -8.77 3.03
CA GLU A 173 -27.45 -9.80 3.50
C GLU A 173 -26.99 -10.36 4.84
N THR A 174 -27.93 -10.62 5.76
CA THR A 174 -27.63 -11.24 7.04
C THR A 174 -27.49 -12.75 6.89
N LEU A 175 -26.44 -13.33 7.47
CA LEU A 175 -26.21 -14.77 7.57
C LEU A 175 -26.49 -15.23 9.01
N GLU A 176 -27.31 -16.27 9.13
CA GLU A 176 -27.60 -16.89 10.42
C GLU A 176 -26.42 -17.68 10.96
N GLU A 177 -25.79 -18.45 10.09
CA GLU A 177 -24.62 -19.26 10.39
C GLU A 177 -23.62 -19.22 9.24
N MET A 178 -22.37 -19.55 9.55
CA MET A 178 -21.29 -19.61 8.57
C MET A 178 -21.24 -20.98 7.88
N ILE A 179 -22.36 -21.38 7.27
CA ILE A 179 -22.55 -22.64 6.55
C ILE A 179 -22.91 -22.40 5.08
N THR A 180 -22.68 -23.40 4.22
CA THR A 180 -22.95 -23.33 2.78
C THR A 180 -24.41 -23.01 2.45
N ASP A 181 -25.36 -23.59 3.19
CA ASP A 181 -26.79 -23.40 2.92
C ASP A 181 -27.25 -21.95 3.20
N CYS A 182 -26.82 -21.35 4.32
CA CYS A 182 -27.08 -19.94 4.61
C CYS A 182 -26.48 -19.00 3.56
N LEU A 183 -25.29 -19.36 3.03
CA LEU A 183 -24.63 -18.59 1.99
C LEU A 183 -25.37 -18.67 0.66
N ILE A 184 -25.83 -19.86 0.25
CA ILE A 184 -26.65 -20.03 -0.95
C ILE A 184 -27.95 -19.26 -0.82
N LEU A 185 -28.62 -19.32 0.35
CA LEU A 185 -29.83 -18.54 0.60
C LEU A 185 -29.59 -17.04 0.48
N ALA A 186 -28.53 -16.52 1.08
CA ALA A 186 -28.18 -15.11 0.96
C ALA A 186 -27.88 -14.69 -0.49
N LEU A 187 -27.17 -15.53 -1.25
CA LEU A 187 -26.92 -15.29 -2.68
C LEU A 187 -28.22 -15.30 -3.49
N ARG A 188 -29.14 -16.23 -3.21
CA ARG A 188 -30.46 -16.27 -3.86
C ARG A 188 -31.28 -15.03 -3.56
N CYS A 189 -31.34 -14.59 -2.31
CA CYS A 189 -32.01 -13.36 -1.91
C CYS A 189 -31.40 -12.14 -2.60
N PHE A 190 -30.06 -12.05 -2.61
CA PHE A 190 -29.34 -10.99 -3.30
C PHE A 190 -29.66 -10.94 -4.80
N MET A 191 -29.59 -12.08 -5.49
CA MET A 191 -29.88 -12.17 -6.93
C MET A 191 -31.35 -11.90 -7.24
N ALA A 192 -32.27 -12.26 -6.34
CA ALA A 192 -33.69 -11.93 -6.50
C ALA A 192 -33.94 -10.41 -6.43
N VAL A 193 -33.16 -9.67 -5.63
CA VAL A 193 -33.30 -8.21 -5.49
C VAL A 193 -32.51 -7.44 -6.55
N ARG A 194 -31.31 -7.90 -6.90
CA ARG A 194 -30.35 -7.16 -7.75
C ARG A 194 -30.20 -7.70 -9.16
N GLY A 195 -30.74 -8.88 -9.44
CA GLY A 195 -30.61 -9.56 -10.72
C GLY A 195 -29.43 -10.53 -10.79
N PRO A 196 -29.23 -11.18 -11.95
CA PRO A 196 -28.24 -12.24 -12.12
C PRO A 196 -26.80 -11.71 -12.11
N VAL A 197 -25.90 -12.52 -11.57
CA VAL A 197 -24.46 -12.25 -11.48
C VAL A 197 -23.73 -13.12 -12.50
N LYS A 198 -22.71 -12.57 -13.16
CA LYS A 198 -21.82 -13.31 -14.06
C LYS A 198 -20.58 -13.83 -13.35
N THR A 199 -19.94 -12.99 -12.54
CA THR A 199 -18.67 -13.32 -11.88
C THR A 199 -18.68 -12.90 -10.42
N ILE A 200 -18.24 -13.80 -9.54
CA ILE A 200 -18.03 -13.56 -8.10
C ILE A 200 -16.54 -13.67 -7.81
N VAL A 201 -15.96 -12.60 -7.26
CA VAL A 201 -14.59 -12.60 -6.74
C VAL A 201 -14.64 -12.84 -5.23
N CYS A 202 -13.88 -13.82 -4.74
CA CYS A 202 -13.77 -14.16 -3.31
C CYS A 202 -12.30 -14.15 -2.84
N ASP A 203 -12.04 -13.75 -1.60
CA ASP A 203 -10.70 -13.83 -1.02
C ASP A 203 -10.38 -15.21 -0.44
N ASN A 204 -9.16 -15.71 -0.72
CA ASN A 204 -8.67 -17.02 -0.28
C ASN A 204 -8.61 -17.21 1.24
N GLY A 205 -8.71 -16.13 2.03
CA GLY A 205 -8.74 -16.18 3.49
C GLY A 205 -10.12 -16.02 4.11
N THR A 206 -11.15 -15.71 3.32
CA THR A 206 -12.50 -15.42 3.83
C THR A 206 -13.39 -16.67 3.71
N ASN A 207 -14.46 -16.68 4.50
CA ASN A 207 -15.33 -17.82 4.82
C ASN A 207 -15.70 -18.79 3.68
N PHE A 208 -15.56 -18.48 2.40
CA PHE A 208 -15.68 -19.48 1.33
C PHE A 208 -14.62 -20.58 1.41
N VAL A 209 -13.37 -20.24 1.74
CA VAL A 209 -12.32 -21.24 1.99
C VAL A 209 -12.42 -21.80 3.41
N GLY A 210 -12.94 -21.04 4.38
CA GLY A 210 -13.20 -21.52 5.74
C GLY A 210 -14.36 -22.53 5.83
N ILE A 211 -15.42 -22.32 5.04
CA ILE A 211 -16.53 -23.26 4.80
C ILE A 211 -15.96 -24.48 4.06
N ARG A 212 -15.21 -24.26 2.97
CA ARG A 212 -14.50 -25.32 2.24
C ARG A 212 -13.58 -26.17 3.13
N ASN A 213 -12.89 -25.55 4.09
CA ASN A 213 -11.93 -26.22 4.98
C ASN A 213 -12.58 -26.83 6.24
N LYS A 214 -13.67 -26.25 6.79
CA LYS A 214 -14.45 -26.86 7.88
C LYS A 214 -15.28 -28.05 7.39
N LEU A 215 -15.76 -28.02 6.15
CA LEU A 215 -16.45 -29.15 5.52
C LEU A 215 -15.50 -30.25 5.06
N SER A 216 -14.27 -29.92 4.64
CA SER A 216 -13.27 -30.94 4.27
C SER A 216 -12.82 -31.83 5.42
N SER A 217 -13.00 -31.41 6.68
CA SER A 217 -12.73 -32.25 7.85
C SER A 217 -13.83 -33.27 8.17
N GLN A 218 -15.01 -33.19 7.55
CA GLN A 218 -16.09 -34.15 7.79
C GLN A 218 -16.53 -34.96 6.56
N LEU A 219 -16.32 -34.52 5.32
CA LEU A 219 -16.58 -35.35 4.14
C LEU A 219 -15.64 -34.97 2.99
N ASN A 220 -15.03 -35.97 2.35
CA ASN A 220 -14.25 -35.88 1.09
C ASN A 220 -15.17 -35.59 -0.12
N LEU A 221 -16.08 -34.64 0.03
CA LEU A 221 -16.97 -34.16 -1.02
C LEU A 221 -16.73 -32.67 -1.12
N THR A 222 -15.86 -32.27 -2.06
CA THR A 222 -15.94 -30.97 -2.72
C THR A 222 -17.40 -30.52 -2.75
N ASP A 223 -17.77 -29.39 -2.11
CA ASP A 223 -19.15 -28.95 -1.90
C ASP A 223 -19.98 -28.98 -3.20
N ALA A 224 -20.55 -30.15 -3.51
CA ALA A 224 -21.20 -30.42 -4.79
C ALA A 224 -22.41 -29.50 -4.93
N LYS A 225 -23.11 -29.21 -3.83
CA LYS A 225 -24.26 -28.31 -3.79
C LYS A 225 -23.93 -26.89 -4.25
N LEU A 226 -22.85 -26.30 -3.74
CA LEU A 226 -22.45 -24.94 -4.12
C LEU A 226 -21.97 -24.91 -5.57
N ASN A 227 -21.12 -25.86 -5.96
CA ASN A 227 -20.62 -25.95 -7.33
C ASN A 227 -21.75 -26.21 -8.34
N SER A 228 -22.70 -27.10 -8.04
CA SER A 228 -23.89 -27.35 -8.86
C SER A 228 -24.78 -26.12 -8.95
N TYR A 229 -24.97 -25.37 -7.85
CA TYR A 229 -25.73 -24.12 -7.87
C TYR A 229 -25.05 -23.07 -8.77
N LEU A 230 -23.74 -22.92 -8.67
CA LEU A 230 -22.97 -21.95 -9.45
C LEU A 230 -22.95 -22.32 -10.93
N GLN A 231 -22.69 -23.59 -11.26
CA GLN A 231 -22.72 -24.10 -12.62
C GLN A 231 -24.13 -23.98 -13.24
N GLY A 232 -25.17 -24.29 -12.48
CA GLY A 232 -26.56 -24.14 -12.92
C GLY A 232 -26.94 -22.69 -13.25
N ASN A 233 -26.36 -21.72 -12.55
CA ASN A 233 -26.56 -20.29 -12.81
C ASN A 233 -25.49 -19.68 -13.73
N LYS A 234 -24.55 -20.48 -14.26
CA LYS A 234 -23.42 -20.05 -15.11
C LYS A 234 -22.58 -18.93 -14.46
N ILE A 235 -22.35 -19.03 -13.15
CA ILE A 235 -21.58 -18.05 -12.37
C ILE A 235 -20.12 -18.49 -12.31
N GLU A 236 -19.22 -17.61 -12.74
CA GLU A 236 -17.77 -17.81 -12.64
C GLU A 236 -17.26 -17.36 -11.26
N ILE A 237 -16.46 -18.21 -10.58
CA ILE A 237 -15.79 -17.84 -9.33
C ILE A 237 -14.31 -17.61 -9.55
N ASN A 238 -13.86 -16.40 -9.19
CA ASN A 238 -12.45 -16.03 -9.20
C ASN A 238 -11.91 -15.89 -7.77
N HIS A 239 -10.86 -16.65 -7.48
CA HIS A 239 -10.18 -16.66 -6.20
C HIS A 239 -8.93 -15.75 -6.24
N ASN A 240 -8.86 -14.76 -5.34
CA ASN A 240 -7.69 -13.87 -5.27
C ASN A 240 -6.44 -14.62 -4.83
N THR A 241 -5.25 -14.21 -5.29
CA THR A 241 -4.03 -14.88 -4.83
C THR A 241 -3.78 -14.61 -3.33
N PRO A 242 -3.26 -15.58 -2.54
CA PRO A 242 -3.08 -15.41 -1.09
C PRO A 242 -2.30 -14.13 -0.74
N LYS A 243 -2.87 -13.31 0.17
CA LYS A 243 -2.31 -12.02 0.66
C LYS A 243 -2.12 -10.92 -0.40
N ALA A 244 -2.78 -11.00 -1.55
CA ALA A 244 -2.90 -9.88 -2.48
C ALA A 244 -3.95 -8.85 -2.00
N SER A 245 -3.74 -8.24 -0.83
CA SER A 245 -4.68 -7.27 -0.22
C SER A 245 -4.95 -6.03 -1.09
N HIS A 246 -4.11 -5.74 -2.09
CA HIS A 246 -4.41 -4.68 -3.07
C HIS A 246 -5.61 -5.04 -3.97
N GLN A 247 -5.78 -6.32 -4.32
CA GLN A 247 -7.00 -6.79 -4.96
C GLN A 247 -8.17 -6.70 -3.94
N GLY A 248 -7.91 -7.07 -2.68
CA GLY A 248 -8.61 -6.80 -1.38
C GLY A 248 -9.34 -5.47 -1.18
N GLY A 249 -8.66 -4.38 -1.50
CA GLY A 249 -8.95 -3.08 -0.88
C GLY A 249 -10.30 -2.44 -1.20
N VAL A 250 -11.08 -2.91 -2.17
CA VAL A 250 -12.42 -2.33 -2.44
C VAL A 250 -13.40 -2.72 -1.37
N THR A 251 -13.58 -4.03 -1.17
CA THR A 251 -14.56 -4.55 -0.23
C THR A 251 -14.11 -4.30 1.20
N GLU A 252 -12.81 -4.38 1.49
CA GLU A 252 -12.25 -4.00 2.79
C GLU A 252 -12.58 -2.55 3.16
N ARG A 253 -12.39 -1.60 2.22
CA ARG A 253 -12.79 -0.20 2.46
C ARG A 253 -14.28 -0.06 2.70
N MET A 254 -15.11 -0.78 1.94
CA MET A 254 -16.56 -0.78 2.18
C MET A 254 -16.91 -1.34 3.55
N ILE A 255 -16.25 -2.41 4.00
CA ILE A 255 -16.43 -2.96 5.36
C ILE A 255 -16.00 -1.95 6.42
N CYS A 256 -14.90 -1.21 6.21
CA CYS A 256 -14.53 -0.12 7.11
C CYS A 256 -15.60 0.96 7.18
N SER A 257 -16.18 1.38 6.05
CA SER A 257 -17.30 2.33 6.02
C SER A 257 -18.54 1.78 6.74
N ILE A 258 -18.90 0.51 6.51
CA ILE A 258 -20.00 -0.17 7.20
C ILE A 258 -19.76 -0.18 8.72
N ARG A 259 -18.55 -0.53 9.17
CA ARG A 259 -18.19 -0.53 10.60
C ARG A 259 -18.25 0.86 11.21
N ALA A 260 -17.80 1.88 10.49
CA ALA A 260 -17.86 3.26 10.97
C ALA A 260 -19.32 3.71 11.20
N VAL A 261 -20.21 3.44 10.25
CA VAL A 261 -21.65 3.75 10.38
C VAL A 261 -22.28 2.96 11.53
N LEU A 262 -22.02 1.64 11.61
CA LEU A 262 -22.53 0.80 12.69
C LEU A 262 -22.06 1.23 14.08
N ASN A 263 -20.82 1.70 14.21
CA ASN A 263 -20.29 2.22 15.47
C ASN A 263 -20.90 3.59 15.81
N GLY A 264 -21.12 4.45 14.81
CA GLY A 264 -21.75 5.77 14.99
C GLY A 264 -23.24 5.70 15.34
N MET A 265 -23.96 4.65 14.92
CA MET A 265 -25.36 4.39 15.30
C MET A 265 -25.52 3.99 16.77
N ASP A 266 -24.42 3.77 17.50
CA ASP A 266 -24.42 3.58 18.94
C ASP A 266 -25.42 2.54 19.46
N ILE A 267 -25.38 1.37 18.81
CA ILE A 267 -26.36 0.32 19.04
C ILE A 267 -26.00 -0.44 20.32
N ARG A 268 -26.40 0.10 21.48
CA ARG A 268 -26.10 -0.42 22.83
C ARG A 268 -27.04 -1.53 23.31
N ASN A 269 -28.16 -1.76 22.63
CA ASN A 269 -29.23 -2.66 23.08
C ASN A 269 -29.23 -4.03 22.40
N LYS A 270 -29.83 -5.02 23.08
CA LYS A 270 -30.12 -6.38 22.61
C LYS A 270 -31.04 -6.34 21.38
N ILE A 271 -30.46 -6.43 20.19
CA ILE A 271 -31.17 -6.44 18.90
C ILE A 271 -31.64 -7.86 18.60
N ASP A 272 -32.80 -8.01 17.95
CA ASP A 272 -33.25 -9.28 17.33
C ASP A 272 -32.70 -9.44 15.90
N THR A 273 -32.83 -10.63 15.33
CA THR A 273 -32.30 -10.90 13.98
C THR A 273 -32.98 -10.05 12.89
N LYS A 274 -34.28 -9.77 12.99
CA LYS A 274 -35.02 -8.98 11.97
C LYS A 274 -34.60 -7.52 11.97
N THR A 275 -34.42 -6.95 13.15
CA THR A 275 -33.98 -5.57 13.38
C THR A 275 -32.53 -5.43 12.93
N LEU A 276 -31.67 -6.42 13.18
CA LEU A 276 -30.31 -6.44 12.62
C LEU A 276 -30.35 -6.39 11.08
N ARG A 277 -31.21 -7.21 10.44
CA ARG A 277 -31.37 -7.20 8.97
C ARG A 277 -31.82 -5.83 8.45
N ALA A 278 -32.78 -5.19 9.10
CA ALA A 278 -33.23 -3.84 8.73
C ALA A 278 -32.12 -2.80 8.87
N ILE A 279 -31.39 -2.81 9.99
CA ILE A 279 -30.24 -1.92 10.23
C ILE A 279 -29.19 -2.11 9.13
N LEU A 280 -28.88 -3.35 8.74
CA LEU A 280 -27.90 -3.60 7.68
C LEU A 280 -28.34 -3.05 6.32
N PHE A 281 -29.65 -3.06 6.00
CA PHE A 281 -30.15 -2.39 4.80
C PHE A 281 -30.03 -0.86 4.88
N GLU A 282 -30.32 -0.25 6.04
CA GLU A 282 -30.12 1.18 6.25
C GLU A 282 -28.64 1.58 6.15
N VAL A 283 -27.75 0.78 6.73
CA VAL A 283 -26.30 0.98 6.61
C VAL A 283 -25.86 0.88 5.16
N ALA A 284 -26.36 -0.12 4.40
CA ALA A 284 -26.08 -0.23 2.97
C ALA A 284 -26.55 1.01 2.20
N ASN A 285 -27.74 1.53 2.55
CA ASN A 285 -28.30 2.74 1.96
C ASN A 285 -27.42 3.98 2.24
N ILE A 286 -27.01 4.19 3.49
CA ILE A 286 -26.12 5.29 3.88
C ILE A 286 -24.79 5.22 3.11
N VAL A 287 -24.16 4.05 3.09
CA VAL A 287 -22.88 3.86 2.38
C VAL A 287 -23.06 4.06 0.88
N ASN A 288 -24.20 3.70 0.30
CA ASN A 288 -24.49 3.93 -1.11
C ASN A 288 -24.89 5.37 -1.45
N ASN A 289 -25.13 6.25 -0.47
CA ASN A 289 -25.30 7.69 -0.70
C ASN A 289 -23.98 8.47 -0.67
N ARG A 290 -22.84 7.80 -0.49
CA ARG A 290 -21.54 8.45 -0.52
C ARG A 290 -21.19 8.97 -1.93
N PRO A 291 -20.46 10.09 -2.05
CA PRO A 291 -19.96 10.57 -3.32
C PRO A 291 -18.94 9.59 -3.93
N LEU A 292 -19.05 9.37 -5.24
CA LEU A 292 -18.11 8.56 -6.03
C LEU A 292 -16.92 9.39 -6.52
N THR A 293 -17.16 10.66 -6.81
CA THR A 293 -16.17 11.66 -7.24
C THR A 293 -15.75 12.52 -6.06
N GLY A 294 -14.48 12.92 -6.03
CA GLY A 294 -13.91 13.80 -4.99
C GLY A 294 -14.06 15.28 -5.33
N THR A 295 -15.15 15.68 -5.99
CA THR A 295 -15.31 17.05 -6.47
C THR A 295 -15.29 18.02 -5.29
N LEU A 296 -14.48 19.06 -5.45
CA LEU A 296 -14.31 20.15 -4.51
C LEU A 296 -15.66 20.84 -4.32
N ILE A 297 -15.95 21.28 -3.09
CA ILE A 297 -17.21 21.89 -2.62
C ILE A 297 -17.41 23.31 -3.23
N HIS A 298 -16.80 23.61 -4.38
CA HIS A 298 -16.72 24.97 -4.90
C HIS A 298 -17.85 25.35 -5.85
N ASP A 299 -18.54 24.38 -6.49
CA ASP A 299 -19.70 24.67 -7.34
C ASP A 299 -20.97 24.01 -6.79
N VAL A 300 -21.93 24.86 -6.39
CA VAL A 300 -23.22 24.47 -5.81
C VAL A 300 -24.16 23.82 -6.85
N GLU A 301 -23.79 23.88 -8.14
CA GLU A 301 -24.60 23.43 -9.27
C GLU A 301 -24.26 22.01 -9.78
N GLU A 302 -23.16 21.40 -9.34
CA GLU A 302 -22.76 20.07 -9.79
C GLU A 302 -23.42 18.96 -8.96
N GLU A 303 -24.21 18.13 -9.64
CA GLU A 303 -25.05 17.13 -9.00
C GLU A 303 -24.23 15.91 -8.55
N ILE A 304 -23.98 15.80 -7.23
CA ILE A 304 -23.13 14.76 -6.64
C ILE A 304 -23.52 13.35 -7.09
N MET A 305 -22.53 12.60 -7.60
CA MET A 305 -22.74 11.22 -8.05
C MET A 305 -22.57 10.22 -6.92
N THR A 306 -23.59 9.39 -6.68
CA THR A 306 -23.60 8.36 -5.63
C THR A 306 -23.97 6.97 -6.18
N PRO A 307 -23.53 5.87 -5.55
CA PRO A 307 -23.96 4.53 -5.93
C PRO A 307 -25.48 4.31 -5.94
N ASN A 308 -26.21 4.89 -5.00
CA ASN A 308 -27.68 4.78 -4.98
C ASN A 308 -28.31 5.46 -6.17
N ARG A 309 -27.73 6.56 -6.65
CA ARG A 309 -28.19 7.23 -7.87
C ARG A 309 -27.97 6.35 -9.10
N LEU A 310 -26.84 5.63 -9.16
CA LEU A 310 -26.59 4.58 -10.17
C LEU A 310 -27.59 3.42 -10.10
N LEU A 311 -28.01 3.03 -8.89
CA LEU A 311 -28.87 1.86 -8.68
C LEU A 311 -30.36 2.13 -8.88
N THR A 312 -30.82 3.29 -8.41
CA THR A 312 -32.25 3.60 -8.34
C THR A 312 -32.69 4.55 -9.46
N MET A 313 -31.74 5.25 -10.09
CA MET A 313 -32.00 6.36 -11.00
C MET A 313 -32.92 7.44 -10.38
N LYS A 314 -33.05 7.45 -9.04
CA LYS A 314 -33.78 8.47 -8.29
C LYS A 314 -32.76 9.53 -7.88
N GLY A 315 -32.86 10.72 -8.47
CA GLY A 315 -32.14 11.91 -7.99
C GLY A 315 -32.80 12.46 -6.72
N PRO A 316 -32.18 13.43 -6.04
CA PRO A 316 -32.96 14.30 -5.16
C PRO A 316 -34.14 14.83 -5.98
N LEU A 317 -35.32 14.96 -5.36
CA LEU A 317 -36.44 15.69 -5.94
C LEU A 317 -36.08 17.18 -6.00
N LEU A 318 -35.04 17.54 -6.77
CA LEU A 318 -34.83 18.89 -7.21
C LEU A 318 -35.94 19.12 -8.22
N ALA A 319 -36.85 20.04 -7.89
CA ALA A 319 -37.79 20.58 -8.84
C ALA A 319 -37.03 20.81 -10.16
N LEU A 320 -37.58 20.29 -11.26
CA LEU A 320 -37.10 20.65 -12.60
C LEU A 320 -36.90 22.17 -12.60
N PRO A 321 -35.74 22.69 -13.06
CA PRO A 321 -35.58 24.13 -13.18
C PRO A 321 -36.77 24.65 -14.00
N PRO A 322 -37.45 25.72 -13.56
CA PRO A 322 -38.48 26.36 -14.37
C PRO A 322 -37.77 27.00 -15.56
N GLY A 323 -37.61 26.22 -16.62
CA GLY A 323 -37.03 26.62 -17.89
C GLY A 323 -37.73 25.83 -18.98
N ASP A 324 -38.15 26.52 -20.03
CA ASP A 324 -39.05 26.02 -21.06
C ASP A 324 -38.54 24.73 -21.70
N PHE A 325 -39.02 23.60 -21.18
CA PHE A 325 -38.96 22.36 -21.93
C PHE A 325 -39.94 22.52 -23.09
N PRO A 326 -39.50 22.42 -24.37
CA PRO A 326 -40.45 22.37 -25.48
C PRO A 326 -41.42 21.25 -25.11
N THR A 327 -42.71 21.56 -25.14
CA THR A 327 -43.80 20.70 -24.71
C THR A 327 -43.66 19.33 -25.34
N ILE A 328 -42.90 18.45 -24.66
CA ILE A 328 -42.82 17.03 -24.99
C ILE A 328 -44.20 16.56 -24.66
N ASN A 329 -45.00 16.42 -25.72
CA ASN A 329 -46.36 15.98 -25.74
C ASN A 329 -46.57 14.95 -24.62
N VAL A 330 -47.18 15.42 -23.51
CA VAL A 330 -47.33 14.70 -22.23
C VAL A 330 -48.17 13.42 -22.43
N TYR A 331 -48.74 13.26 -23.62
CA TYR A 331 -49.52 12.13 -24.12
C TYR A 331 -48.76 11.19 -25.08
N SER A 332 -47.43 11.30 -25.22
CA SER A 332 -46.65 10.30 -25.96
C SER A 332 -46.53 8.99 -25.17
N SER A 333 -47.11 7.92 -25.71
CA SER A 333 -47.21 6.55 -25.19
C SER A 333 -45.87 5.80 -24.97
N LYS A 334 -44.75 6.51 -24.88
CA LYS A 334 -43.39 5.91 -24.83
C LYS A 334 -42.56 6.48 -23.66
N ARG A 335 -43.11 6.43 -22.44
CA ARG A 335 -42.43 6.80 -21.18
C ARG A 335 -41.04 6.15 -21.00
N TRP A 336 -40.82 4.98 -21.60
CA TRP A 336 -39.51 4.30 -21.61
C TRP A 336 -38.43 5.07 -22.38
N LYS A 337 -38.77 5.85 -23.41
CA LYS A 337 -37.80 6.68 -24.16
C LYS A 337 -37.30 7.88 -23.35
N VAL A 338 -38.16 8.45 -22.50
CA VAL A 338 -37.79 9.51 -21.56
C VAL A 338 -36.86 8.95 -20.49
N ALA A 339 -37.20 7.79 -19.91
CA ALA A 339 -36.33 7.10 -18.96
C ALA A 339 -34.97 6.73 -19.58
N GLN A 340 -34.95 6.30 -20.85
CA GLN A 340 -33.73 5.97 -21.57
C GLN A 340 -32.88 7.21 -21.88
N ALA A 341 -33.48 8.32 -22.30
CA ALA A 341 -32.76 9.57 -22.54
C ALA A 341 -32.13 10.13 -21.25
N VAL A 342 -32.83 10.01 -20.10
CA VAL A 342 -32.29 10.37 -18.78
C VAL A 342 -31.14 9.43 -18.39
N ALA A 343 -31.30 8.12 -18.59
CA ALA A 343 -30.24 7.15 -18.35
C ALA A 343 -29.00 7.40 -19.24
N ASP A 344 -29.18 7.73 -20.51
CA ASP A 344 -28.08 8.00 -21.44
C ASP A 344 -27.33 9.29 -21.08
N LYS A 345 -28.05 10.37 -20.71
CA LYS A 345 -27.44 11.61 -20.21
C LYS A 345 -26.65 11.34 -18.93
N PHE A 346 -27.21 10.53 -18.03
CA PHE A 346 -26.56 10.09 -16.81
C PHE A 346 -25.28 9.27 -17.08
N TRP A 347 -25.33 8.27 -17.97
CA TRP A 347 -24.17 7.44 -18.30
C TRP A 347 -23.08 8.24 -19.02
N LYS A 348 -23.45 9.30 -19.74
CA LYS A 348 -22.51 10.25 -20.34
C LYS A 348 -21.79 11.09 -19.28
N ALA A 349 -22.50 11.64 -18.30
CA ALA A 349 -21.92 12.39 -17.17
C ALA A 349 -21.05 11.49 -16.28
N TRP A 350 -21.52 10.29 -15.94
CA TRP A 350 -20.75 9.30 -15.18
C TRP A 350 -19.41 8.95 -15.86
N LYS A 351 -19.43 8.79 -17.19
CA LYS A 351 -18.20 8.53 -17.96
C LYS A 351 -17.28 9.76 -18.01
N ALA A 352 -17.79 10.98 -17.94
CA ALA A 352 -16.96 12.17 -17.97
C ALA A 352 -16.26 12.43 -16.62
N GLU A 353 -16.96 12.28 -15.49
CA GLU A 353 -16.45 12.71 -14.20
C GLU A 353 -15.79 11.56 -13.41
N TYR A 354 -16.47 10.43 -13.29
CA TYR A 354 -16.02 9.32 -12.45
C TYR A 354 -14.91 8.51 -13.12
N PHE A 355 -15.00 8.31 -14.43
CA PHE A 355 -13.98 7.59 -15.19
C PHE A 355 -12.62 8.29 -15.14
N GLU A 356 -12.59 9.62 -15.32
CA GLU A 356 -11.37 10.43 -15.23
C GLU A 356 -10.72 10.30 -13.85
N THR A 357 -11.53 10.37 -12.78
CA THR A 357 -11.06 10.20 -11.40
C THR A 357 -10.43 8.82 -11.16
N ILE A 358 -11.00 7.78 -11.78
CA ILE A 358 -10.47 6.41 -11.68
C ILE A 358 -9.21 6.23 -12.54
N MET A 359 -9.12 6.87 -13.71
CA MET A 359 -8.03 6.70 -14.66
C MET A 359 -6.69 7.25 -14.14
N HIS A 360 -6.74 8.33 -13.35
CA HIS A 360 -5.52 8.88 -12.75
C HIS A 360 -4.94 7.95 -11.67
N ARG A 361 -3.67 7.55 -11.87
CA ARG A 361 -2.91 6.79 -10.87
C ARG A 361 -2.69 7.64 -9.62
N GLN A 362 -3.32 7.24 -8.52
CA GLN A 362 -3.23 7.96 -7.25
C GLN A 362 -1.89 7.73 -6.51
N LYS A 363 -1.19 6.61 -6.77
CA LYS A 363 0.06 6.23 -6.13
C LYS A 363 0.94 5.40 -7.07
N TRP A 364 2.25 5.46 -6.85
CA TRP A 364 3.26 4.75 -7.65
C TRP A 364 3.12 5.06 -9.15
N THR A 365 3.36 6.33 -9.47
CA THR A 365 3.29 6.85 -10.84
C THR A 365 4.50 6.48 -11.67
N ASP A 366 5.67 6.37 -11.03
CA ASP A 366 6.95 6.25 -11.71
C ASP A 366 7.38 4.80 -11.86
N VAL A 367 8.00 4.48 -13.00
CA VAL A 367 8.65 3.18 -13.25
C VAL A 367 9.88 3.07 -12.37
N GLN A 368 9.98 1.97 -11.64
CA GLN A 368 11.13 1.60 -10.81
C GLN A 368 11.83 0.36 -11.40
N GLY A 369 13.04 0.06 -10.96
CA GLY A 369 13.73 -1.17 -11.35
C GLY A 369 12.98 -2.42 -10.89
N ASN A 370 12.87 -3.43 -11.75
CA ASN A 370 12.27 -4.71 -11.39
C ASN A 370 13.17 -5.50 -10.43
N ILE A 371 12.55 -6.11 -9.41
CA ILE A 371 13.18 -7.13 -8.58
C ILE A 371 13.42 -8.37 -9.45
N LYS A 372 14.61 -8.96 -9.35
CA LYS A 372 15.05 -10.10 -10.14
C LYS A 372 15.03 -11.40 -9.33
N VAL A 373 14.98 -12.52 -10.04
CA VAL A 373 15.21 -13.83 -9.44
C VAL A 373 16.64 -13.87 -8.90
N GLY A 374 16.80 -14.30 -7.65
CA GLY A 374 18.09 -14.32 -6.97
C GLY A 374 18.27 -13.22 -5.93
N ASP A 375 17.53 -12.12 -6.02
CA ASP A 375 17.64 -10.98 -5.11
C ASP A 375 17.34 -11.38 -3.65
N ILE A 376 18.05 -10.74 -2.71
CA ILE A 376 17.85 -10.96 -1.28
C ILE A 376 16.96 -9.86 -0.72
N VAL A 377 15.89 -10.27 -0.06
CA VAL A 377 14.85 -9.37 0.40
C VAL A 377 14.44 -9.63 1.86
N SER A 378 14.03 -8.57 2.54
CA SER A 378 13.39 -8.67 3.87
C SER A 378 11.87 -8.59 3.71
N VAL A 379 11.16 -9.54 4.31
CA VAL A 379 9.70 -9.63 4.25
C VAL A 379 9.08 -8.76 5.35
N VAL A 380 8.30 -7.77 4.95
CA VAL A 380 7.60 -6.87 5.88
C VAL A 380 6.46 -7.63 6.54
N ASP A 381 6.48 -7.69 7.87
CA ASP A 381 5.40 -8.21 8.71
C ASP A 381 5.00 -7.13 9.73
N GLU A 382 3.76 -6.68 9.65
CA GLU A 382 3.24 -5.59 10.49
C GLU A 382 3.08 -6.00 11.96
N ASN A 383 3.03 -7.31 12.25
CA ASN A 383 2.86 -7.83 13.61
C ASN A 383 4.18 -8.00 14.36
N THR A 384 5.33 -7.80 13.69
CA THR A 384 6.65 -8.00 14.30
C THR A 384 7.50 -6.74 14.19
N ALA A 385 8.42 -6.57 15.14
CA ALA A 385 9.38 -5.49 15.08
C ALA A 385 10.23 -5.63 13.81
N ARG A 386 10.66 -4.49 13.27
CA ARG A 386 11.41 -4.42 12.02
C ARG A 386 12.71 -5.25 12.01
N ASN A 387 13.32 -5.42 13.18
CA ASN A 387 14.52 -6.23 13.37
C ASN A 387 14.25 -7.74 13.33
N ASP A 388 13.00 -8.18 13.42
CA ASP A 388 12.59 -9.59 13.39
C ASP A 388 12.05 -10.01 12.02
N TRP A 389 11.96 -9.08 11.08
CA TRP A 389 11.54 -9.38 9.71
C TRP A 389 12.44 -10.42 9.06
N LYS A 390 11.81 -11.50 8.58
CA LYS A 390 12.50 -12.63 7.97
C LYS A 390 13.17 -12.21 6.66
N ILE A 391 14.32 -12.80 6.38
CA ILE A 391 15.04 -12.62 5.13
C ILE A 391 14.73 -13.82 4.23
N GLY A 392 14.55 -13.56 2.95
CA GLY A 392 14.35 -14.58 1.94
C GLY A 392 15.02 -14.23 0.63
N ARG A 393 15.11 -15.21 -0.25
CA ARG A 393 15.62 -15.08 -1.61
C ARG A 393 14.46 -15.16 -2.59
N VAL A 394 14.45 -14.28 -3.59
CA VAL A 394 13.44 -14.31 -4.65
C VAL A 394 13.66 -15.55 -5.51
N SER A 395 12.68 -16.46 -5.50
CA SER A 395 12.70 -17.69 -6.31
C SER A 395 12.12 -17.44 -7.69
N ASN A 396 10.99 -16.74 -7.78
CA ASN A 396 10.30 -16.44 -9.04
C ASN A 396 9.76 -15.01 -9.05
N THR A 397 9.65 -14.44 -10.24
CA THR A 397 9.05 -13.11 -10.46
C THR A 397 7.89 -13.24 -11.45
N PHE A 398 6.81 -12.51 -11.22
CA PHE A 398 5.63 -12.52 -12.08
C PHE A 398 5.45 -11.12 -12.70
N PRO A 399 5.98 -10.89 -13.91
CA PRO A 399 5.75 -9.64 -14.63
C PRO A 399 4.28 -9.54 -15.09
N GLY A 400 3.73 -8.33 -15.06
CA GLY A 400 2.42 -8.05 -15.66
C GLY A 400 2.47 -8.03 -17.19
N LYS A 401 1.33 -7.79 -17.84
CA LYS A 401 1.24 -7.57 -19.30
C LYS A 401 2.16 -6.43 -19.79
N ASP A 402 2.52 -5.51 -18.90
CA ASP A 402 3.39 -4.38 -19.13
C ASP A 402 4.88 -4.65 -18.81
N GLY A 403 5.26 -5.90 -18.51
CA GLY A 403 6.64 -6.29 -18.19
C GLY A 403 7.13 -5.85 -16.80
N LEU A 404 6.27 -5.22 -15.99
CA LEU A 404 6.62 -4.71 -14.66
C LEU A 404 6.29 -5.74 -13.57
N VAL A 405 7.27 -6.02 -12.71
CA VAL A 405 7.14 -7.01 -11.63
C VAL A 405 6.46 -6.39 -10.42
N ARG A 406 5.28 -6.89 -10.06
CA ARG A 406 4.52 -6.44 -8.86
C ARG A 406 4.31 -7.55 -7.84
N LYS A 407 4.55 -8.79 -8.25
CA LYS A 407 4.36 -10.00 -7.47
C LYS A 407 5.59 -10.87 -7.61
N ILE A 408 6.06 -11.38 -6.48
CA ILE A 408 7.23 -12.24 -6.40
C ILE A 408 6.94 -13.44 -5.50
N GLU A 409 7.71 -14.48 -5.70
CA GLU A 409 7.77 -15.64 -4.83
C GLU A 409 9.11 -15.64 -4.10
N ILE A 410 9.05 -15.85 -2.79
CA ILE A 410 10.19 -15.72 -1.90
C ILE A 410 10.35 -17.04 -1.16
N THR A 411 11.55 -17.60 -1.26
CA THR A 411 11.97 -18.72 -0.42
C THR A 411 12.59 -18.17 0.86
N LEU A 412 11.97 -18.46 2.00
CA LEU A 412 12.50 -18.07 3.29
C LEU A 412 13.70 -18.94 3.68
N GLY A 413 14.68 -18.34 4.36
CA GLY A 413 15.74 -19.10 5.02
C GLY A 413 15.21 -19.83 6.25
N ASN A 414 15.29 -21.15 6.25
CA ASN A 414 15.02 -21.96 7.45
C ASN A 414 16.27 -21.93 8.36
N ARG A 415 16.09 -21.71 9.67
CA ARG A 415 17.19 -21.74 10.65
C ARG A 415 17.67 -23.16 10.99
N TRP A 416 16.91 -24.18 10.61
CA TRP A 416 17.13 -25.58 10.99
C TRP A 416 17.74 -26.37 9.84
N LEU A 417 19.08 -26.36 9.78
CA LEU A 417 19.87 -27.20 8.89
C LEU A 417 20.36 -28.42 9.68
N ASP A 418 20.38 -29.58 9.05
CA ASP A 418 21.03 -30.79 9.59
C ASP A 418 22.55 -30.56 9.70
N ARG A 419 23.27 -31.43 10.43
CA ARG A 419 24.73 -31.41 10.57
C ARG A 419 25.48 -31.41 9.23
N LYS A 420 24.83 -31.82 8.14
CA LYS A 420 25.34 -31.79 6.75
C LYS A 420 24.94 -30.56 5.94
N GLY A 421 24.35 -29.53 6.56
CA GLY A 421 23.92 -28.30 5.91
C GLY A 421 22.67 -28.43 5.03
N LYS A 422 21.93 -29.53 5.14
CA LYS A 422 20.67 -29.75 4.40
C LYS A 422 19.46 -29.27 5.22
N PRO A 423 18.46 -28.62 4.61
CA PRO A 423 17.23 -28.26 5.31
C PRO A 423 16.51 -29.49 5.86
N ILE A 424 16.15 -29.46 7.15
CA ILE A 424 15.39 -30.54 7.80
C ILE A 424 13.92 -30.53 7.33
N GLU A 425 13.41 -29.35 7.01
CA GLU A 425 12.07 -29.12 6.47
C GLU A 425 12.14 -28.49 5.08
N PRO A 426 11.12 -28.73 4.22
CA PRO A 426 11.04 -28.06 2.94
C PRO A 426 11.05 -26.54 3.11
N PRO A 427 11.71 -25.81 2.21
CA PRO A 427 11.76 -24.35 2.27
C PRO A 427 10.35 -23.76 2.24
N THR A 428 10.06 -22.84 3.18
CA THR A 428 8.77 -22.14 3.16
C THR A 428 8.77 -21.14 2.01
N VAL A 429 7.90 -21.39 1.03
CA VAL A 429 7.72 -20.52 -0.13
C VAL A 429 6.53 -19.58 0.10
N LEU A 430 6.76 -18.28 -0.07
CA LEU A 430 5.75 -17.24 0.13
C LEU A 430 5.57 -16.41 -1.13
N SER A 431 4.34 -16.35 -1.64
CA SER A 431 3.98 -15.35 -2.64
C SER A 431 3.64 -14.03 -1.96
N ARG A 432 4.28 -12.93 -2.38
CA ARG A 432 4.06 -11.58 -1.84
C ARG A 432 4.07 -10.52 -2.93
N PRO A 433 3.30 -9.43 -2.75
CA PRO A 433 3.49 -8.22 -3.55
C PRO A 433 4.82 -7.56 -3.16
N ILE A 434 5.48 -6.90 -4.11
CA ILE A 434 6.76 -6.21 -3.87
C ILE A 434 6.65 -5.10 -2.81
N SER A 435 5.45 -4.53 -2.63
CA SER A 435 5.16 -3.48 -1.65
C SER A 435 5.22 -3.97 -0.19
N LYS A 436 5.34 -5.28 0.02
CA LYS A 436 5.54 -5.91 1.34
C LYS A 436 6.95 -6.43 1.52
N VAL A 437 7.90 -5.92 0.75
CA VAL A 437 9.25 -6.47 0.66
C VAL A 437 10.26 -5.33 0.56
N ILE A 438 11.40 -5.47 1.21
CA ILE A 438 12.53 -4.53 1.11
C ILE A 438 13.69 -5.22 0.43
N LEU A 439 14.19 -4.63 -0.66
CA LEU A 439 15.41 -5.09 -1.33
C LEU A 439 16.63 -4.78 -0.45
N LEU A 440 17.38 -5.82 -0.11
CA LEU A 440 18.63 -5.72 0.67
C LEU A 440 19.84 -5.82 -0.25
N LEU A 441 19.85 -6.83 -1.12
CA LEU A 441 20.92 -7.09 -2.07
C LEU A 441 20.31 -7.42 -3.43
N SER A 442 20.74 -6.70 -4.47
CA SER A 442 20.47 -7.06 -5.85
C SER A 442 21.58 -7.98 -6.34
N THR A 443 21.21 -9.06 -7.02
CA THR A 443 22.16 -9.94 -7.71
C THR A 443 22.41 -9.54 -9.16
#